data_AF-A0A353UHM9-F1
#
_entry.id   AF-A0A353UHM9-F1
#
_cell.length_a   1.000
_cell.length_b   1.000
_cell.length_c   1.000
_cell.angle_alpha   90.00
_cell.angle_beta   90.00
_cell.angle_gamma   90.00
#
_symmetry.space_group_name_H-M   'P 1'
#
loop_
_entity.id
_entity.type
_entity.pdbx_description
1 polymer ?
#
loop_
_entity_poly.entity_id
_entity_poly.type
_entity_poly.pdbx_seq_one_letter_code
_entity_poly.pdbx_strand_id
1 'polypeptide(L)'
;MWPSEGSVSSDIVPMFAKNGISWIATDEEILFQTLGETNGSADNGVLYKPYKIIVGKYSVNAVFRDHKLSDLIGFVYHKMNAEDAANDFIERLIEIKNTSNNNGGTPSIVSIILDGENCWEYYKNSGYDFLNSLYTKLSNEEKNGLITTTVSEYLAKFPPKNELKGIFPGSWINGNFGIWIGHTEDNQAWDYLSQTRKFLLSRTPKTNPPDNIKKAWEEIYIAEGSDWNWWYGDEHQTETQEEFDELFRLNLMKVYKVIGKETPPNLFVPVLRENRAISPEVIIRGFINPKIDGLVTSYYEWYQGAHLAVGKSGGSMHRAESLVSHIYYGFNQSTLFLRIDPKTSINDFPPDTTFSINIAKPFAFRVNVAYRDGIVQPGLFEKKNGEWEKIKDITEAAMQDILEIAIPFKDIKAKAEDELSLFITAYRGNEEIERCPWRGNISITVPTPDFEATMWY
;
A
#
# COMPACT_ATOMS: atom_id res chain seq x y z
N MET A 1 -4.32 -19.10 17.99
CA MET A 1 -4.38 -18.23 16.80
C MET A 1 -3.04 -17.54 16.65
N TRP A 2 -2.54 -17.43 15.43
CA TRP A 2 -1.41 -16.55 15.11
C TRP A 2 -1.99 -15.22 14.64
N PRO A 3 -1.86 -14.12 15.40
CA PRO A 3 -2.06 -12.78 14.84
C PRO A 3 -1.08 -12.58 13.70
N SER A 4 -1.49 -11.92 12.62
CA SER A 4 -0.59 -11.60 11.50
C SER A 4 0.69 -10.95 12.03
N GLU A 5 1.84 -11.47 11.61
CA GLU A 5 3.18 -11.02 12.05
C GLU A 5 3.43 -11.14 13.57
N GLY A 6 2.70 -12.02 14.25
CA GLY A 6 2.70 -12.09 15.71
C GLY A 6 2.26 -10.77 16.37
N SER A 7 1.63 -9.85 15.62
CA SER A 7 1.36 -8.49 16.05
C SER A 7 0.26 -8.44 17.11
N VAL A 8 0.57 -7.82 18.25
CA VAL A 8 -0.33 -7.73 19.40
C VAL A 8 -0.27 -6.35 20.05
N SER A 9 -1.36 -6.00 20.73
CA SER A 9 -1.45 -4.86 21.63
C SER A 9 -2.54 -5.12 22.66
N SER A 10 -2.59 -4.32 23.72
CA SER A 10 -3.67 -4.45 24.71
C SER A 10 -5.06 -4.17 24.09
N ASP A 11 -5.14 -3.36 23.03
CA ASP A 11 -6.40 -2.96 22.39
C ASP A 11 -7.10 -4.09 21.61
N ILE A 12 -6.34 -5.09 21.13
CA ILE A 12 -6.90 -6.22 20.37
C ILE A 12 -7.39 -7.36 21.27
N VAL A 13 -6.96 -7.42 22.54
CA VAL A 13 -7.36 -8.47 23.50
C VAL A 13 -8.88 -8.61 23.66
N PRO A 14 -9.65 -7.51 23.82
CA PRO A 14 -11.11 -7.60 23.84
C PRO A 14 -11.72 -8.19 22.56
N MET A 15 -11.10 -7.99 21.40
CA MET A 15 -11.59 -8.53 20.13
C MET A 15 -11.40 -10.04 20.06
N PHE A 16 -10.24 -10.55 20.48
CA PHE A 16 -9.99 -11.99 20.59
C PHE A 16 -11.03 -12.66 21.50
N ALA A 17 -11.21 -12.15 22.71
CA ALA A 17 -12.12 -12.72 23.68
C ALA A 17 -13.59 -12.73 23.21
N LYS A 18 -14.06 -11.64 22.58
CA LYS A 18 -15.44 -11.54 22.05
C LYS A 18 -15.72 -12.51 20.91
N ASN A 19 -14.69 -12.90 20.15
CA ASN A 19 -14.80 -13.84 19.03
C ASN A 19 -14.46 -15.29 19.42
N GLY A 20 -14.37 -15.58 20.73
CA GLY A 20 -14.13 -16.94 21.21
C GLY A 20 -12.71 -17.47 20.99
N ILE A 21 -11.74 -16.58 20.73
CA ILE A 21 -10.33 -16.98 20.60
C ILE A 21 -9.78 -17.29 21.99
N SER A 22 -9.46 -18.57 22.21
CA SER A 22 -9.01 -19.08 23.52
C SER A 22 -7.53 -18.85 23.80
N TRP A 23 -6.69 -18.80 22.75
CA TRP A 23 -5.26 -18.56 22.88
C TRP A 23 -4.67 -17.91 21.63
N ILE A 24 -3.60 -17.15 21.83
CA ILE A 24 -2.75 -16.55 20.79
C ILE A 24 -1.28 -16.96 20.97
N ALA A 25 -0.48 -16.77 19.94
CA ALA A 25 0.98 -16.85 20.05
C ALA A 25 1.64 -15.59 19.49
N THR A 26 2.78 -15.21 20.05
CA THR A 26 3.57 -14.03 19.65
C THR A 26 5.04 -14.23 20.06
N ASP A 27 5.90 -13.21 19.94
CA ASP A 27 7.35 -13.32 20.15
C ASP A 27 7.80 -13.07 21.60
N GLU A 28 8.90 -13.70 22.00
CA GLU A 28 9.52 -13.52 23.31
C GLU A 28 9.90 -12.07 23.62
N GLU A 29 10.28 -11.28 22.61
CA GLU A 29 10.64 -9.87 22.82
C GLU A 29 9.45 -9.08 23.39
N ILE A 30 8.23 -9.38 22.93
CA ILE A 30 7.01 -8.76 23.45
C ILE A 30 6.76 -9.19 24.89
N LEU A 31 7.04 -10.44 25.26
CA LEU A 31 6.95 -10.89 26.66
C LEU A 31 7.92 -10.10 27.54
N PHE A 32 9.19 -10.04 27.16
CA PHE A 32 10.23 -9.38 27.96
C PHE A 32 9.95 -7.88 28.11
N GLN A 33 9.52 -7.20 27.04
CA GLN A 33 9.08 -5.80 27.13
C GLN A 33 7.84 -5.63 28.01
N THR A 34 6.89 -6.57 27.98
CA THR A 34 5.71 -6.55 28.85
C THR A 34 6.09 -6.70 30.33
N LEU A 35 7.11 -7.51 30.63
CA LEU A 35 7.62 -7.74 31.99
C LEU A 35 8.57 -6.62 32.48
N GLY A 36 9.02 -5.74 31.59
CA GLY A 36 10.01 -4.70 31.89
C GLY A 36 11.44 -5.23 32.02
N GLU A 37 11.73 -6.38 31.40
CA GLU A 37 13.03 -7.04 31.43
C GLU A 37 13.83 -6.63 30.18
N THR A 38 14.79 -5.71 30.34
CA THR A 38 15.48 -5.07 29.19
C THR A 38 16.73 -5.79 28.71
N ASN A 39 16.96 -7.03 29.11
CA ASN A 39 18.05 -7.88 28.63
C ASN A 39 17.63 -9.31 28.98
N GLY A 40 17.62 -10.24 28.01
CA GLY A 40 17.22 -11.67 28.12
C GLY A 40 18.02 -12.52 29.12
N SER A 41 18.21 -11.99 30.33
CA SER A 41 18.84 -12.55 31.51
C SER A 41 17.79 -13.03 32.52
N ALA A 42 16.51 -13.00 32.17
CA ALA A 42 15.46 -13.47 33.03
C ALA A 42 15.34 -14.99 32.88
N ASP A 43 15.73 -15.70 33.94
CA ASP A 43 15.35 -17.07 34.29
C ASP A 43 14.65 -17.85 33.16
N ASN A 44 15.30 -18.88 32.59
CA ASN A 44 14.74 -19.74 31.53
C ASN A 44 13.29 -20.18 31.82
N GLY A 45 12.86 -20.22 33.09
CA GLY A 45 11.45 -20.46 33.46
C GLY A 45 10.44 -19.40 33.02
N VAL A 46 10.82 -18.20 32.59
CA VAL A 46 9.91 -17.10 32.19
C VAL A 46 9.30 -17.36 30.83
N LEU A 47 10.10 -17.76 29.84
CA LEU A 47 9.64 -17.97 28.46
C LEU A 47 8.83 -19.26 28.30
N TYR A 48 9.29 -20.35 28.92
CA TYR A 48 8.74 -21.70 28.67
C TYR A 48 7.49 -22.04 29.48
N LYS A 49 6.57 -21.09 29.60
CA LYS A 49 5.26 -21.23 30.24
C LYS A 49 4.22 -20.32 29.58
N PRO A 50 2.93 -20.69 29.63
CA PRO A 50 1.90 -19.84 29.10
C PRO A 50 1.53 -18.73 30.08
N TYR A 51 0.97 -17.65 29.54
CA TYR A 51 0.46 -16.52 30.31
C TYR A 51 -1.00 -16.27 30.00
N LYS A 52 -1.71 -15.64 30.93
CA LYS A 52 -3.05 -15.10 30.72
C LYS A 52 -2.96 -13.58 30.62
N ILE A 53 -3.19 -13.02 29.43
CA ILE A 53 -3.22 -11.57 29.22
C ILE A 53 -4.60 -11.07 29.62
N ILE A 54 -4.66 -10.05 30.48
CA ILE A 54 -5.89 -9.49 31.04
C ILE A 54 -5.99 -8.00 30.70
N VAL A 55 -7.06 -7.61 30.02
CA VAL A 55 -7.39 -6.22 29.69
C VAL A 55 -8.84 -5.94 30.10
N GLY A 56 -9.01 -5.22 31.22
CA GLY A 56 -10.32 -5.00 31.83
C GLY A 56 -10.98 -6.33 32.23
N LYS A 57 -12.16 -6.61 31.67
CA LYS A 57 -12.89 -7.88 31.89
C LYS A 57 -12.57 -8.97 30.87
N TYR A 58 -11.72 -8.68 29.88
CA TYR A 58 -11.38 -9.60 28.80
C TYR A 58 -10.02 -10.22 29.06
N SER A 59 -9.86 -11.47 28.62
CA SER A 59 -8.58 -12.15 28.71
C SER A 59 -8.39 -13.14 27.56
N VAL A 60 -7.13 -13.40 27.22
CA VAL A 60 -6.72 -14.42 26.26
C VAL A 60 -5.46 -15.11 26.77
N ASN A 61 -5.35 -16.42 26.56
CA ASN A 61 -4.12 -17.14 26.89
C ASN A 61 -3.06 -16.86 25.80
N ALA A 62 -1.80 -16.83 26.17
CA ALA A 62 -0.69 -16.59 25.25
C ALA A 62 0.45 -17.57 25.51
N VAL A 63 1.08 -17.99 24.42
CA VAL A 63 2.40 -18.63 24.42
C VAL A 63 3.35 -17.77 23.61
N PHE A 64 4.64 -17.83 23.94
CA PHE A 64 5.66 -16.99 23.35
C PHE A 64 6.69 -17.86 22.63
N ARG A 65 7.07 -17.42 21.42
CA ARG A 65 8.04 -18.06 20.55
C ARG A 65 9.41 -18.11 21.22
N ASP A 66 10.09 -19.25 21.16
CA ASP A 66 11.54 -19.30 21.36
C ASP A 66 12.20 -18.83 20.06
N HIS A 67 12.65 -17.57 20.06
CA HIS A 67 13.15 -16.90 18.86
C HIS A 67 14.36 -17.64 18.32
N LYS A 68 15.32 -17.94 19.20
CA LYS A 68 16.59 -18.59 18.84
C LYS A 68 16.38 -19.96 18.21
N LEU A 69 15.58 -20.83 18.83
CA LEU A 69 15.34 -22.16 18.29
C LEU A 69 14.56 -22.13 16.97
N SER A 70 13.60 -21.20 16.86
CA SER A 70 12.84 -21.02 15.63
C SER A 70 13.74 -20.55 14.48
N ASP A 71 14.64 -19.60 14.75
CA ASP A 71 15.60 -19.07 13.78
C ASP A 71 16.67 -20.07 13.34
N LEU A 72 17.06 -21.00 14.23
CA LEU A 72 17.99 -22.07 13.83
C LEU A 72 17.39 -22.91 12.69
N ILE A 73 16.09 -23.24 12.78
CA ILE A 73 15.38 -23.93 11.70
C ILE A 73 15.25 -23.02 10.46
N GLY A 74 14.92 -21.75 10.67
CA GLY A 74 14.71 -20.78 9.59
C GLY A 74 15.96 -20.47 8.76
N PHE A 75 17.11 -20.27 9.40
CA PHE A 75 18.24 -19.56 8.79
C PHE A 75 19.61 -20.25 8.92
N VAL A 76 19.71 -21.30 9.74
CA VAL A 76 21.01 -21.91 10.08
C VAL A 76 21.10 -23.36 9.62
N TYR A 77 20.16 -24.20 10.03
CA TYR A 77 20.22 -25.65 9.83
C TYR A 77 20.18 -26.10 8.37
N HIS A 78 19.68 -25.28 7.45
CA HIS A 78 19.73 -25.57 6.02
C HIS A 78 21.18 -25.68 5.47
N LYS A 79 22.17 -25.13 6.19
CA LYS A 79 23.60 -25.20 5.86
C LYS A 79 24.30 -26.44 6.47
N MET A 80 23.58 -27.23 7.26
CA MET A 80 24.12 -28.38 8.00
C MET A 80 23.67 -29.71 7.39
N ASN A 81 24.31 -30.80 7.79
CA ASN A 81 23.74 -32.13 7.57
C ASN A 81 22.43 -32.27 8.36
N ALA A 82 21.41 -32.87 7.75
CA ALA A 82 20.08 -33.04 8.35
C ALA A 82 20.08 -33.78 9.70
N GLU A 83 20.95 -34.79 9.86
CA GLU A 83 21.05 -35.54 11.10
C GLU A 83 21.73 -34.72 12.20
N ASP A 84 22.81 -34.01 11.88
CA ASP A 84 23.54 -33.14 12.80
C ASP A 84 22.69 -31.96 13.27
N ALA A 85 21.95 -31.33 12.36
CA ALA A 85 21.01 -30.25 12.69
C ALA A 85 19.90 -30.72 13.64
N ALA A 86 19.33 -31.90 13.38
CA ALA A 86 18.32 -32.48 14.25
C ALA A 86 18.89 -32.88 15.63
N ASN A 87 20.15 -33.36 15.70
CA ASN A 87 20.83 -33.64 16.96
C ASN A 87 21.02 -32.36 17.79
N ASP A 88 21.58 -31.30 17.19
CA ASP A 88 21.78 -30.00 17.88
C ASP A 88 20.44 -29.46 18.41
N PHE A 89 19.36 -29.56 17.64
CA PHE A 89 18.05 -29.10 18.07
C PHE A 89 17.53 -29.87 19.30
N ILE A 90 17.66 -31.20 19.29
CA ILE A 90 17.23 -32.06 20.40
C ILE A 90 18.07 -31.81 21.64
N GLU A 91 19.38 -31.65 21.50
CA GLU A 91 20.28 -31.33 22.62
C GLU A 91 19.88 -30.03 23.31
N ARG A 92 19.52 -28.99 22.54
CA ARG A 92 19.02 -27.72 23.10
C ARG A 92 17.69 -27.88 23.84
N LEU A 93 16.76 -28.68 23.32
CA LEU A 93 15.50 -28.96 24.01
C LEU A 93 15.74 -29.72 25.33
N ILE A 94 16.69 -30.64 25.35
CA ILE A 94 17.11 -31.36 26.56
C ILE A 94 17.74 -30.39 27.56
N GLU A 95 18.57 -29.44 27.11
CA GLU A 95 19.15 -28.39 27.95
C GLU A 95 18.06 -27.51 28.58
N ILE A 96 17.07 -27.07 27.79
CA ILE A 96 15.92 -26.32 28.30
C ILE A 96 15.17 -27.13 29.36
N LYS A 97 14.88 -28.41 29.07
CA LYS A 97 14.20 -29.30 30.02
C LYS A 97 14.99 -29.44 31.32
N ASN A 98 16.31 -29.57 31.27
CA ASN A 98 17.16 -29.77 32.44
C ASN A 98 17.34 -28.49 33.27
N THR A 99 17.27 -27.31 32.63
CA THR A 99 17.41 -26.01 33.29
C THR A 99 16.09 -25.42 33.75
N SER A 100 14.97 -25.88 33.19
CA SER A 100 13.64 -25.44 33.60
C SER A 100 13.24 -26.10 34.92
N ASN A 101 13.04 -25.31 35.97
CA ASN A 101 12.71 -25.76 37.34
C ASN A 101 11.26 -26.30 37.48
N ASN A 102 10.71 -26.96 36.45
CA ASN A 102 9.35 -27.52 36.39
C ASN A 102 8.24 -26.55 36.84
N ASN A 103 8.43 -25.23 36.79
CA ASN A 103 7.45 -24.19 37.11
C ASN A 103 6.52 -24.51 38.32
N GLY A 104 7.09 -25.04 39.41
CA GLY A 104 6.29 -25.48 40.58
C GLY A 104 5.41 -26.70 40.32
N GLY A 105 5.92 -27.70 39.58
CA GLY A 105 5.24 -28.96 39.24
C GLY A 105 4.43 -28.94 37.93
N THR A 106 4.56 -27.89 37.10
CA THR A 106 3.91 -27.77 35.79
C THR A 106 4.95 -27.97 34.69
N PRO A 107 4.76 -28.94 33.76
CA PRO A 107 5.70 -29.16 32.66
C PRO A 107 5.88 -27.88 31.83
N SER A 108 7.11 -27.58 31.42
CA SER A 108 7.39 -26.41 30.58
C SER A 108 6.88 -26.63 29.14
N ILE A 109 6.51 -25.55 28.46
CA ILE A 109 6.12 -25.55 27.04
C ILE A 109 7.13 -24.73 26.25
N VAL A 110 7.75 -25.34 25.25
CA VAL A 110 8.66 -24.66 24.31
C VAL A 110 7.89 -24.45 23.01
N SER A 111 7.71 -23.20 22.60
CA SER A 111 6.95 -22.86 21.39
C SER A 111 7.91 -22.55 20.25
N ILE A 112 7.92 -23.40 19.23
CA ILE A 112 8.72 -23.23 18.02
C ILE A 112 7.79 -22.70 16.94
N ILE A 113 7.98 -21.45 16.54
CA ILE A 113 7.05 -20.73 15.65
C ILE A 113 7.85 -20.06 14.55
N LEU A 114 7.54 -20.39 13.31
CA LEU A 114 8.20 -19.90 12.11
C LEU A 114 7.24 -19.97 10.93
N ASP A 115 7.57 -19.28 9.85
CA ASP A 115 6.79 -19.34 8.60
C ASP A 115 6.76 -20.76 8.02
N GLY A 116 5.64 -21.05 7.35
CA GLY A 116 5.37 -22.38 6.81
C GLY A 116 6.14 -22.68 5.51
N GLU A 117 6.63 -21.66 4.82
CA GLU A 117 7.17 -21.74 3.47
C GLU A 117 8.65 -21.35 3.37
N ASN A 118 9.10 -20.35 4.16
CA ASN A 118 10.30 -19.58 3.84
C ASN A 118 11.61 -20.36 3.83
N CYS A 119 11.83 -21.30 4.76
CA CYS A 119 13.16 -21.91 4.88
C CYS A 119 13.37 -23.16 4.03
N TRP A 120 12.29 -23.83 3.59
CA TRP A 120 12.39 -25.20 3.07
C TRP A 120 13.08 -25.30 1.71
N GLU A 121 12.96 -24.28 0.86
CA GLU A 121 13.63 -24.24 -0.45
C GLU A 121 15.17 -24.27 -0.35
N TYR A 122 15.72 -23.81 0.79
CA TYR A 122 17.15 -23.80 1.05
C TYR A 122 17.68 -25.13 1.60
N TYR A 123 16.80 -25.99 2.12
CA TYR A 123 17.19 -27.33 2.57
C TYR A 123 17.28 -28.29 1.40
N LYS A 124 18.25 -29.20 1.49
CA LYS A 124 18.29 -30.38 0.61
C LYS A 124 16.96 -31.14 0.68
N ASN A 125 16.45 -31.56 -0.48
CA ASN A 125 15.16 -32.26 -0.60
C ASN A 125 14.00 -31.51 0.07
N SER A 126 14.04 -30.16 0.03
CA SER A 126 12.96 -29.30 0.53
C SER A 126 12.62 -29.54 2.01
N GLY A 127 13.65 -29.80 2.82
CA GLY A 127 13.53 -30.01 4.27
C GLY A 127 13.16 -31.42 4.69
N TYR A 128 12.81 -32.31 3.75
CA TYR A 128 12.33 -33.67 4.06
C TYR A 128 13.30 -34.45 4.97
N ASP A 129 14.60 -34.45 4.64
CA ASP A 129 15.60 -35.20 5.39
C ASP A 129 15.72 -34.70 6.83
N PHE A 130 15.70 -33.38 7.03
CA PHE A 130 15.76 -32.74 8.35
C PHE A 130 14.50 -33.02 9.17
N LEU A 131 13.32 -32.80 8.60
CA LEU A 131 12.05 -33.02 9.29
C LEU A 131 11.86 -34.48 9.69
N ASN A 132 12.21 -35.42 8.81
CA ASN A 132 12.14 -36.85 9.14
C ASN A 132 13.10 -37.22 10.28
N SER A 133 14.33 -36.69 10.26
CA SER A 133 15.31 -36.88 11.33
C SER A 133 14.80 -36.29 12.66
N LEU A 134 14.33 -35.04 12.63
CA LEU A 134 13.82 -34.32 13.81
C LEU A 134 12.62 -35.04 14.43
N TYR A 135 11.61 -35.38 13.64
CA TYR A 135 10.39 -36.05 14.15
C TYR A 135 10.69 -37.46 14.67
N THR A 136 11.62 -38.19 14.05
CA THR A 136 12.06 -39.49 14.56
C THR A 136 12.71 -39.33 15.93
N LYS A 137 13.61 -38.34 16.10
CA LYS A 137 14.28 -38.10 17.38
C LYS A 137 13.32 -37.60 18.45
N LEU A 138 12.41 -36.67 18.14
CA LEU A 138 11.36 -36.23 19.07
C LEU A 138 10.49 -37.41 19.55
N SER A 139 10.07 -38.29 18.64
CA SER A 139 9.28 -39.48 19.01
C SER A 139 10.06 -40.43 19.93
N ASN A 140 11.37 -40.56 19.72
CA ASN A 140 12.22 -41.39 20.58
C ASN A 140 12.45 -40.77 21.97
N GLU A 141 12.46 -39.44 22.08
CA GLU A 141 12.66 -38.70 23.33
C GLU A 141 11.37 -38.55 24.16
N GLU A 142 10.21 -38.96 23.64
CA GLU A 142 8.95 -38.97 24.40
C GLU A 142 9.07 -39.83 25.67
N LYS A 143 9.74 -41.00 25.58
CA LYS A 143 10.02 -41.88 26.73
C LYS A 143 10.88 -41.21 27.80
N ASN A 144 11.64 -40.18 27.41
CA ASN A 144 12.49 -39.39 28.28
C ASN A 144 11.79 -38.10 28.73
N GLY A 145 10.50 -37.88 28.41
CA GLY A 145 9.70 -36.75 28.87
C GLY A 145 9.78 -35.50 27.98
N LEU A 146 10.33 -35.59 26.77
CA LEU A 146 10.19 -34.53 25.76
C LEU A 146 8.99 -34.86 24.87
N ILE A 147 7.85 -34.24 25.15
CA ILE A 147 6.56 -34.60 24.55
C ILE A 147 6.12 -33.53 23.56
N THR A 148 5.80 -33.95 22.33
CA THR A 148 5.17 -33.07 21.34
C THR A 148 3.66 -33.02 21.56
N THR A 149 3.06 -31.83 21.52
CA THR A 149 1.62 -31.63 21.76
C THR A 149 1.15 -30.36 21.09
N THR A 150 -0.16 -30.20 20.94
CA THR A 150 -0.74 -28.92 20.53
C THR A 150 -0.86 -27.96 21.71
N VAL A 151 -0.81 -26.65 21.44
CA VAL A 151 -1.02 -25.61 22.47
C VAL A 151 -2.36 -25.80 23.19
N SER A 152 -3.43 -26.16 22.45
CA SER A 152 -4.76 -26.39 23.02
C SER A 152 -4.78 -27.56 24.02
N GLU A 153 -4.16 -28.70 23.69
CA GLU A 153 -4.09 -29.86 24.58
C GLU A 153 -3.26 -29.57 25.83
N TYR A 154 -2.14 -28.86 25.66
CA TYR A 154 -1.32 -28.44 26.78
C TYR A 154 -2.11 -27.51 27.72
N LEU A 155 -2.74 -26.46 27.20
CA LEU A 155 -3.49 -25.48 27.99
C LEU A 155 -4.73 -26.08 28.67
N ALA A 156 -5.34 -27.11 28.09
CA ALA A 156 -6.46 -27.83 28.71
C ALA A 156 -6.03 -28.61 29.97
N LYS A 157 -4.80 -29.16 29.97
CA LYS A 157 -4.23 -29.89 31.10
C LYS A 157 -3.54 -28.97 32.11
N PHE A 158 -2.88 -27.93 31.62
CA PHE A 158 -2.03 -27.01 32.37
C PHE A 158 -2.41 -25.56 32.05
N PRO A 159 -3.54 -25.07 32.57
CA PRO A 159 -3.97 -23.70 32.32
C PRO A 159 -2.96 -22.68 32.90
N PRO A 160 -2.84 -21.48 32.31
CA PRO A 160 -1.87 -20.49 32.76
C PRO A 160 -2.13 -20.06 34.20
N LYS A 161 -1.07 -20.05 35.02
CA LYS A 161 -1.10 -19.54 36.39
C LYS A 161 -0.59 -18.10 36.49
N ASN A 162 0.17 -17.65 35.49
CA ASN A 162 0.76 -16.32 35.44
C ASN A 162 -0.14 -15.38 34.64
N GLU A 163 -0.34 -14.18 35.18
CA GLU A 163 -1.17 -13.15 34.57
C GLU A 163 -0.33 -11.97 34.11
N LEU A 164 -0.64 -11.43 32.93
CA LEU A 164 -0.09 -10.18 32.40
C LEU A 164 -1.20 -9.13 32.37
N LYS A 165 -0.95 -7.97 33.00
CA LYS A 165 -1.91 -6.85 33.04
C LYS A 165 -1.77 -5.99 31.77
N GLY A 166 -2.16 -6.58 30.65
CA GLY A 166 -1.91 -6.05 29.31
C GLY A 166 -0.72 -6.72 28.64
N ILE A 167 -0.41 -6.24 27.45
CA ILE A 167 0.71 -6.71 26.62
C ILE A 167 1.33 -5.52 25.88
N PHE A 168 2.66 -5.55 25.76
CA PHE A 168 3.43 -4.56 25.01
C PHE A 168 3.00 -4.57 23.54
N PRO A 169 2.79 -3.38 22.91
CA PRO A 169 2.41 -3.31 21.51
C PRO A 169 3.62 -3.57 20.60
N GLY A 170 3.58 -4.65 19.82
CA GLY A 170 4.67 -4.98 18.90
C GLY A 170 4.36 -6.18 18.02
N SER A 171 5.30 -6.51 17.15
CA SER A 171 5.28 -7.69 16.28
C SER A 171 6.42 -8.66 16.63
N TRP A 172 6.45 -9.80 15.97
CA TRP A 172 7.57 -10.74 16.08
C TRP A 172 8.88 -10.25 15.45
N ILE A 173 8.85 -9.12 14.74
CA ILE A 173 10.04 -8.48 14.16
C ILE A 173 10.38 -7.25 15.01
N ASN A 174 11.57 -7.28 15.61
CA ASN A 174 12.14 -6.20 16.43
C ASN A 174 11.24 -5.75 17.61
N GLY A 175 10.26 -6.56 18.01
CA GLY A 175 9.33 -6.24 19.10
C GLY A 175 8.51 -4.96 18.87
N ASN A 176 8.35 -4.50 17.62
CA ASN A 176 7.66 -3.25 17.30
C ASN A 176 6.93 -3.34 15.95
N PHE A 177 6.34 -2.23 15.48
CA PHE A 177 5.58 -2.16 14.22
C PHE A 177 6.32 -1.44 13.08
N GLY A 178 7.59 -1.08 13.26
CA GLY A 178 8.34 -0.19 12.37
C GLY A 178 8.36 -0.65 10.91
N ILE A 179 8.32 -1.96 10.68
CA ILE A 179 8.27 -2.56 9.33
C ILE A 179 7.03 -2.18 8.53
N TRP A 180 5.90 -1.84 9.17
CA TRP A 180 4.64 -1.52 8.48
C TRP A 180 4.18 -0.09 8.70
N ILE A 181 4.85 0.69 9.56
CA ILE A 181 4.48 2.07 9.86
C ILE A 181 5.68 2.89 10.33
N GLY A 182 5.88 4.05 9.71
CA GLY A 182 6.85 5.04 10.14
C GLY A 182 7.43 5.82 8.96
N HIS A 183 7.72 5.13 7.86
CA HIS A 183 8.19 5.76 6.64
C HIS A 183 7.05 6.51 5.96
N THR A 184 7.41 7.48 5.11
CA THR A 184 6.40 8.31 4.43
C THR A 184 5.54 7.52 3.47
N GLU A 185 6.08 6.45 2.88
CA GLU A 185 5.32 5.57 1.99
C GLU A 185 4.31 4.75 2.79
N ASP A 186 4.71 4.15 3.92
CA ASP A 186 3.79 3.46 4.82
C ASP A 186 2.65 4.37 5.28
N ASN A 187 3.00 5.57 5.75
CA ASN A 187 2.04 6.54 6.24
C ASN A 187 1.07 6.95 5.11
N GLN A 188 1.57 7.11 3.88
CA GLN A 188 0.75 7.43 2.73
C GLN A 188 -0.22 6.30 2.36
N ALA A 189 0.23 5.04 2.42
CA ALA A 189 -0.61 3.87 2.21
C ALA A 189 -1.70 3.78 3.28
N TRP A 190 -1.33 3.96 4.55
CA TRP A 190 -2.29 4.02 5.67
C TRP A 190 -3.30 5.16 5.53
N ASP A 191 -2.87 6.33 5.06
CA ASP A 191 -3.76 7.45 4.79
C ASP A 191 -4.77 7.11 3.70
N TYR A 192 -4.33 6.52 2.58
CA TYR A 192 -5.23 6.11 1.49
C TYR A 192 -6.24 5.05 1.94
N LEU A 193 -5.80 4.05 2.70
CA LEU A 193 -6.66 3.01 3.26
C LEU A 193 -7.65 3.59 4.28
N SER A 194 -7.18 4.41 5.22
CA SER A 194 -7.98 5.04 6.27
C SER A 194 -9.07 5.94 5.68
N GLN A 195 -8.72 6.77 4.69
CA GLN A 195 -9.67 7.64 3.99
C GLN A 195 -10.74 6.81 3.28
N THR A 196 -10.34 5.79 2.54
CA THR A 196 -11.27 4.91 1.80
C THR A 196 -12.18 4.12 2.72
N ARG A 197 -11.64 3.56 3.81
CA ARG A 197 -12.42 2.84 4.82
C ARG A 197 -13.42 3.75 5.55
N LYS A 198 -13.01 4.96 5.97
CA LYS A 198 -13.92 5.94 6.59
C LYS A 198 -15.05 6.33 5.65
N PHE A 199 -14.73 6.54 4.37
CA PHE A 199 -15.72 6.82 3.34
C PHE A 199 -16.73 5.67 3.21
N LEU A 200 -16.27 4.42 3.06
CA LEU A 200 -17.16 3.27 2.96
C LEU A 200 -18.01 3.08 4.22
N LEU A 201 -17.42 3.27 5.42
CA LEU A 201 -18.14 3.19 6.68
C LEU A 201 -19.30 4.19 6.74
N SER A 202 -19.10 5.43 6.27
CA SER A 202 -20.15 6.46 6.22
C SER A 202 -21.32 6.11 5.29
N ARG A 203 -21.11 5.16 4.38
CA ARG A 203 -22.11 4.69 3.40
C ARG A 203 -22.68 3.31 3.73
N THR A 204 -22.15 2.64 4.75
CA THR A 204 -22.54 1.28 5.13
C THR A 204 -23.77 1.32 6.04
N PRO A 205 -24.93 0.78 5.62
CA PRO A 205 -26.08 0.65 6.50
C PRO A 205 -25.76 -0.29 7.67
N LYS A 206 -26.27 0.03 8.88
CA LYS A 206 -26.06 -0.81 10.07
C LYS A 206 -26.66 -2.20 9.96
N THR A 207 -27.70 -2.37 9.13
CA THR A 207 -28.43 -3.63 8.96
C THR A 207 -28.64 -3.91 7.48
N ASN A 208 -28.37 -5.16 7.07
CA ASN A 208 -28.56 -5.66 5.71
C ASN A 208 -27.91 -4.77 4.62
N PRO A 209 -26.57 -4.63 4.62
CA PRO A 209 -25.88 -3.87 3.58
C PRO A 209 -26.18 -4.45 2.19
N PRO A 210 -26.46 -3.61 1.18
CA PRO A 210 -26.61 -4.06 -0.20
C PRO A 210 -25.35 -4.77 -0.72
N ASP A 211 -25.48 -5.59 -1.76
CA ASP A 211 -24.37 -6.44 -2.23
C ASP A 211 -23.18 -5.65 -2.76
N ASN A 212 -23.39 -4.46 -3.32
CA ASN A 212 -22.28 -3.58 -3.73
C ASN A 212 -21.47 -3.08 -2.52
N ILE A 213 -22.11 -2.81 -1.38
CA ILE A 213 -21.43 -2.44 -0.13
C ILE A 213 -20.65 -3.64 0.43
N LYS A 214 -21.20 -4.86 0.37
CA LYS A 214 -20.47 -6.07 0.78
C LYS A 214 -19.20 -6.28 -0.05
N LYS A 215 -19.32 -6.21 -1.38
CA LYS A 215 -18.18 -6.28 -2.30
C LYS A 215 -17.15 -5.19 -2.02
N ALA A 216 -17.60 -3.96 -1.75
CA ALA A 216 -16.69 -2.88 -1.38
C ALA A 216 -15.94 -3.15 -0.06
N TRP A 217 -16.56 -3.83 0.92
CA TRP A 217 -15.87 -4.28 2.13
C TRP A 217 -14.86 -5.40 1.86
N GLU A 218 -15.15 -6.31 0.94
CA GLU A 218 -14.18 -7.34 0.51
C GLU A 218 -12.90 -6.68 -0.05
N GLU A 219 -13.02 -5.64 -0.88
CA GLU A 219 -11.85 -4.89 -1.36
C GLU A 219 -11.07 -4.21 -0.23
N ILE A 220 -11.76 -3.70 0.81
CA ILE A 220 -11.08 -3.16 2.01
C ILE A 220 -10.32 -4.26 2.73
N TYR A 221 -10.91 -5.44 2.92
CA TYR A 221 -10.22 -6.53 3.62
C TYR A 221 -9.00 -7.04 2.84
N ILE A 222 -9.06 -7.04 1.50
CA ILE A 222 -7.89 -7.32 0.66
C ILE A 222 -6.83 -6.23 0.87
N ALA A 223 -7.22 -4.95 0.87
CA ALA A 223 -6.29 -3.83 1.07
C ALA A 223 -5.76 -3.70 2.52
N GLU A 224 -6.36 -4.40 3.48
CA GLU A 224 -5.89 -4.48 4.88
C GLU A 224 -4.82 -5.57 5.11
N GLY A 225 -4.44 -6.32 4.08
CA GLY A 225 -3.32 -7.26 4.15
C GLY A 225 -2.00 -6.57 4.49
N SER A 226 -1.27 -7.08 5.48
CA SER A 226 0.02 -6.51 5.91
C SER A 226 1.09 -6.58 4.83
N ASP A 227 0.97 -7.52 3.89
CA ASP A 227 1.86 -7.67 2.73
C ASP A 227 2.01 -6.39 1.92
N TRP A 228 0.96 -5.55 1.81
CA TRP A 228 1.06 -4.29 1.06
C TRP A 228 2.07 -3.35 1.71
N ASN A 229 1.98 -3.20 3.04
CA ASN A 229 2.84 -2.31 3.81
C ASN A 229 4.23 -2.90 4.08
N TRP A 230 4.41 -4.21 3.91
CA TRP A 230 5.73 -4.86 3.97
C TRP A 230 6.68 -4.34 2.87
N TRP A 231 6.14 -3.98 1.70
CA TRP A 231 6.89 -3.55 0.52
C TRP A 231 7.03 -2.03 0.38
N TYR A 232 6.52 -1.25 1.33
CA TYR A 232 6.73 0.19 1.37
C TYR A 232 7.86 0.53 2.34
N GLY A 233 8.49 1.68 2.13
CA GLY A 233 9.62 2.10 2.97
C GLY A 233 10.97 1.68 2.41
N ASP A 234 11.99 1.78 3.26
CA ASP A 234 13.39 1.60 2.87
C ASP A 234 13.90 0.18 3.24
N GLU A 235 13.08 -0.60 3.94
CA GLU A 235 13.43 -1.89 4.54
C GLU A 235 13.48 -3.05 3.54
N HIS A 236 12.52 -3.07 2.61
CA HIS A 236 12.37 -4.16 1.65
C HIS A 236 12.21 -3.62 0.23
N GLN A 237 12.80 -4.33 -0.73
CA GLN A 237 12.69 -4.02 -2.15
C GLN A 237 12.35 -5.29 -2.93
N THR A 238 11.58 -5.13 -3.99
CA THR A 238 11.24 -6.19 -4.94
C THR A 238 11.18 -5.59 -6.34
N GLU A 239 11.51 -6.39 -7.35
CA GLU A 239 11.42 -5.96 -8.75
C GLU A 239 9.98 -5.64 -9.17
N THR A 240 8.99 -6.11 -8.41
CA THR A 240 7.55 -5.95 -8.67
C THR A 240 6.87 -4.89 -7.80
N GLN A 241 7.64 -3.99 -7.20
CA GLN A 241 7.14 -3.03 -6.21
C GLN A 241 6.08 -2.10 -6.82
N GLU A 242 6.23 -1.79 -8.12
CA GLU A 242 5.27 -1.00 -8.87
C GLU A 242 3.92 -1.70 -9.04
N GLU A 243 3.93 -3.00 -9.38
CA GLU A 243 2.73 -3.82 -9.49
C GLU A 243 2.04 -3.99 -8.13
N PHE A 244 2.80 -4.16 -7.05
CA PHE A 244 2.23 -4.22 -5.70
C PHE A 244 1.53 -2.90 -5.32
N ASP A 245 2.17 -1.75 -5.57
CA ASP A 245 1.55 -0.43 -5.36
C ASP A 245 0.29 -0.24 -6.20
N GLU A 246 0.33 -0.64 -7.47
CA GLU A 246 -0.83 -0.54 -8.35
C GLU A 246 -1.99 -1.42 -7.87
N LEU A 247 -1.73 -2.70 -7.53
CA LEU A 247 -2.75 -3.61 -7.03
C LEU A 247 -3.36 -3.11 -5.71
N PHE A 248 -2.55 -2.65 -4.76
CA PHE A 248 -3.02 -2.05 -3.52
C PHE A 248 -3.99 -0.89 -3.81
N ARG A 249 -3.58 0.07 -4.63
CA ARG A 249 -4.41 1.23 -4.96
C ARG A 249 -5.64 0.82 -5.78
N LEU A 250 -5.55 -0.16 -6.68
CA LEU A 250 -6.70 -0.66 -7.45
C LEU A 250 -7.79 -1.25 -6.56
N ASN A 251 -7.43 -1.98 -5.49
CA ASN A 251 -8.40 -2.44 -4.49
C ASN A 251 -9.14 -1.25 -3.86
N LEU A 252 -8.39 -0.20 -3.46
CA LEU A 252 -9.00 1.03 -2.91
C LEU A 252 -9.88 1.76 -3.93
N MET A 253 -9.48 1.85 -5.20
CA MET A 253 -10.29 2.46 -6.26
C MET A 253 -11.58 1.66 -6.51
N LYS A 254 -11.50 0.32 -6.46
CA LYS A 254 -12.63 -0.57 -6.70
C LYS A 254 -13.74 -0.39 -5.68
N VAL A 255 -13.42 0.00 -4.43
CA VAL A 255 -14.40 0.43 -3.42
C VAL A 255 -15.33 1.51 -3.98
N TYR A 256 -14.79 2.57 -4.59
CA TYR A 256 -15.57 3.68 -5.15
C TYR A 256 -16.35 3.25 -6.39
N LYS A 257 -15.69 2.53 -7.31
CA LYS A 257 -16.32 2.06 -8.57
C LYS A 257 -17.54 1.19 -8.31
N VAL A 258 -17.44 0.21 -7.40
CA VAL A 258 -18.52 -0.75 -7.12
C VAL A 258 -19.75 -0.08 -6.49
N ILE A 259 -19.56 1.00 -5.73
CA ILE A 259 -20.67 1.75 -5.14
C ILE A 259 -21.17 2.90 -6.02
N GLY A 260 -20.67 3.03 -7.26
CA GLY A 260 -21.06 4.06 -8.22
C GLY A 260 -20.62 5.46 -7.82
N LYS A 261 -19.42 5.59 -7.27
CA LYS A 261 -18.82 6.88 -6.87
C LYS A 261 -17.52 7.14 -7.63
N GLU A 262 -17.23 8.42 -7.83
CA GLU A 262 -16.00 8.88 -8.46
C GLU A 262 -14.80 8.49 -7.58
N THR A 263 -13.76 7.97 -8.22
CA THR A 263 -12.52 7.59 -7.55
C THR A 263 -11.74 8.85 -7.16
N PRO A 264 -11.29 8.99 -5.90
CA PRO A 264 -10.47 10.12 -5.49
C PRO A 264 -9.17 10.24 -6.30
N PRO A 265 -8.83 11.45 -6.82
CA PRO A 265 -7.64 11.65 -7.64
C PRO A 265 -6.32 11.20 -6.99
N ASN A 266 -6.21 11.28 -5.66
CA ASN A 266 -5.02 10.85 -4.93
C ASN A 266 -4.75 9.35 -5.05
N LEU A 267 -5.76 8.50 -5.28
CA LEU A 267 -5.52 7.06 -5.46
C LEU A 267 -4.82 6.74 -6.78
N PHE A 268 -4.87 7.66 -7.77
CA PHE A 268 -4.10 7.52 -9.01
C PHE A 268 -2.64 7.94 -8.85
N VAL A 269 -2.28 8.54 -7.71
CA VAL A 269 -0.91 8.88 -7.35
C VAL A 269 -0.27 7.71 -6.61
N PRO A 270 0.85 7.14 -7.13
CA PRO A 270 1.58 6.08 -6.48
C PRO A 270 1.96 6.39 -5.03
N VAL A 271 1.92 5.35 -4.19
CA VAL A 271 2.50 5.44 -2.84
C VAL A 271 4.01 5.63 -2.97
N LEU A 272 4.64 4.84 -3.85
CA LEU A 272 6.07 4.92 -4.18
C LEU A 272 6.47 6.33 -4.64
N ARG A 273 7.38 6.97 -3.91
CA ARG A 273 7.76 8.37 -4.08
C ARG A 273 8.35 8.65 -5.45
N GLU A 274 9.26 7.80 -5.90
CA GLU A 274 9.94 7.94 -7.20
C GLU A 274 8.98 7.88 -8.40
N ASN A 275 7.81 7.28 -8.21
CA ASN A 275 6.82 7.07 -9.26
C ASN A 275 5.66 8.07 -9.25
N ARG A 276 5.69 9.11 -8.39
CA ARG A 276 4.59 10.07 -8.26
C ARG A 276 4.47 11.04 -9.44
N ALA A 277 5.60 11.42 -10.02
CA ALA A 277 5.66 12.28 -11.19
C ALA A 277 6.05 11.45 -12.42
N ILE A 278 5.35 11.66 -13.53
CA ILE A 278 5.78 11.07 -14.80
C ILE A 278 6.76 12.01 -15.48
N SER A 279 7.97 11.51 -15.72
CA SER A 279 8.96 12.20 -16.54
C SER A 279 8.51 12.24 -18.00
N PRO A 280 8.37 13.42 -18.62
CA PRO A 280 8.06 13.53 -20.04
C PRO A 280 9.26 13.05 -20.88
N GLU A 281 9.03 12.68 -22.14
CA GLU A 281 10.11 12.29 -23.07
C GLU A 281 11.01 13.48 -23.41
N VAL A 282 10.42 14.67 -23.45
CA VAL A 282 11.13 15.95 -23.53
C VAL A 282 10.61 16.85 -22.41
N ILE A 283 11.52 17.43 -21.65
CA ILE A 283 11.21 18.45 -20.64
C ILE A 283 11.02 19.83 -21.30
N ILE A 284 10.37 20.76 -20.58
CA ILE A 284 10.24 22.15 -21.01
C ILE A 284 11.65 22.77 -21.12
N ARG A 285 11.93 23.46 -22.24
CA ARG A 285 13.23 24.07 -22.55
C ARG A 285 13.19 25.60 -22.64
N GLY A 286 12.00 26.19 -22.68
CA GLY A 286 11.81 27.62 -22.79
C GLY A 286 10.33 27.98 -22.82
N PHE A 287 10.02 29.27 -22.93
CA PHE A 287 8.63 29.69 -23.08
C PHE A 287 8.07 29.30 -24.46
N ILE A 288 6.77 28.99 -24.49
CA ILE A 288 6.01 28.76 -25.71
C ILE A 288 4.86 29.76 -25.82
N ASN A 289 4.47 30.09 -27.05
CA ASN A 289 3.30 30.92 -27.35
C ASN A 289 2.57 30.31 -28.57
N PRO A 290 2.01 29.10 -28.44
CA PRO A 290 1.32 28.44 -29.53
C PRO A 290 0.07 29.23 -29.90
N LYS A 291 -0.32 29.15 -31.17
CA LYS A 291 -1.61 29.68 -31.63
C LYS A 291 -2.66 28.61 -31.38
N ILE A 292 -3.65 28.92 -30.53
CA ILE A 292 -4.70 27.97 -30.16
C ILE A 292 -5.75 27.90 -31.28
N ASP A 293 -5.53 27.04 -32.27
CA ASP A 293 -6.45 26.84 -33.39
C ASP A 293 -6.81 25.37 -33.65
N GLY A 294 -6.24 24.45 -32.86
CA GLY A 294 -6.57 23.02 -32.90
C GLY A 294 -5.85 22.28 -34.03
N LEU A 295 -4.87 22.91 -34.66
CA LEU A 295 -4.06 22.36 -35.74
C LEU A 295 -2.57 22.45 -35.40
N VAL A 296 -1.77 21.53 -35.93
CA VAL A 296 -0.31 21.62 -35.84
C VAL A 296 0.19 22.41 -37.04
N THR A 297 0.12 23.74 -36.97
CA THR A 297 0.51 24.58 -38.11
C THR A 297 2.02 24.71 -38.28
N SER A 298 2.77 24.61 -37.19
CA SER A 298 4.24 24.64 -37.23
C SER A 298 4.83 23.77 -36.12
N TYR A 299 5.86 22.99 -36.47
CA TYR A 299 6.64 22.23 -35.50
C TYR A 299 7.19 23.11 -34.35
N TYR A 300 7.51 24.38 -34.64
CA TYR A 300 8.13 25.28 -33.68
C TYR A 300 7.20 25.79 -32.57
N GLU A 301 5.88 25.69 -32.74
CA GLU A 301 4.89 26.17 -31.76
C GLU A 301 5.01 25.47 -30.41
N TRP A 302 5.33 24.18 -30.44
CA TRP A 302 5.42 23.31 -29.27
C TRP A 302 6.85 22.83 -28.98
N TYR A 303 7.85 23.25 -29.78
CA TYR A 303 9.22 22.73 -29.72
C TYR A 303 9.92 22.93 -28.37
N GLN A 304 9.65 24.04 -27.69
CA GLN A 304 10.21 24.34 -26.35
C GLN A 304 9.37 23.75 -25.21
N GLY A 305 8.19 23.19 -25.53
CA GLY A 305 7.31 22.53 -24.58
C GLY A 305 7.75 21.10 -24.28
N ALA A 306 7.21 20.56 -23.20
CA ALA A 306 7.32 19.15 -22.88
C ALA A 306 6.33 18.30 -23.68
N HIS A 307 6.66 17.03 -23.88
CA HIS A 307 5.70 16.06 -24.40
C HIS A 307 5.83 14.69 -23.75
N LEU A 308 4.69 14.04 -23.62
CA LEU A 308 4.52 12.75 -22.97
C LEU A 308 3.78 11.80 -23.92
N ALA A 309 4.38 10.64 -24.22
CA ALA A 309 3.71 9.57 -24.93
C ALA A 309 2.82 8.76 -23.97
N VAL A 310 1.50 8.82 -24.16
CA VAL A 310 0.53 8.18 -23.24
C VAL A 310 0.71 6.67 -23.20
N GLY A 311 0.98 6.04 -24.35
CA GLY A 311 1.17 4.59 -24.47
C GLY A 311 2.36 4.00 -23.71
N LYS A 312 3.33 4.81 -23.25
CA LYS A 312 4.46 4.37 -22.41
C LYS A 312 4.22 4.57 -20.91
N SER A 313 3.19 5.34 -20.53
CA SER A 313 2.86 5.72 -19.15
C SER A 313 1.83 4.81 -18.46
N GLY A 314 1.40 3.72 -19.13
CA GLY A 314 0.37 2.80 -18.65
C GLY A 314 0.85 1.34 -18.57
N GLY A 315 0.29 0.60 -17.60
CA GLY A 315 0.51 -0.84 -17.44
C GLY A 315 0.09 -1.65 -18.68
N SER A 316 0.52 -2.91 -18.76
CA SER A 316 0.38 -3.77 -19.95
C SER A 316 -1.04 -3.85 -20.53
N MET A 317 -2.08 -3.69 -19.71
CA MET A 317 -3.48 -3.69 -20.14
C MET A 317 -3.94 -2.36 -20.79
N HIS A 318 -3.36 -1.21 -20.43
CA HIS A 318 -3.80 0.10 -20.93
C HIS A 318 -3.19 0.52 -22.28
N ARG A 319 -2.16 -0.20 -22.76
CA ARG A 319 -1.45 0.17 -24.01
C ARG A 319 -2.29 -0.04 -25.29
N ALA A 320 -3.33 -0.88 -25.25
CA ALA A 320 -4.07 -1.28 -26.45
C ALA A 320 -5.23 -0.33 -26.85
N GLU A 321 -5.90 0.34 -25.90
CA GLU A 321 -7.23 0.98 -26.14
C GLU A 321 -7.31 2.51 -25.92
N SER A 322 -6.17 3.19 -25.75
CA SER A 322 -6.13 4.64 -25.48
C SER A 322 -6.67 5.52 -26.63
N LEU A 323 -7.45 6.55 -26.29
CA LEU A 323 -7.94 7.61 -27.20
C LEU A 323 -6.88 8.68 -27.46
N VAL A 324 -5.91 8.85 -26.56
CA VAL A 324 -4.88 9.89 -26.61
C VAL A 324 -3.51 9.28 -26.92
N SER A 325 -2.83 9.78 -27.95
CA SER A 325 -1.47 9.32 -28.27
C SER A 325 -0.40 10.07 -27.46
N HIS A 326 -0.51 11.41 -27.41
CA HIS A 326 0.47 12.28 -26.75
C HIS A 326 -0.20 13.42 -26.01
N ILE A 327 0.46 13.89 -24.95
CA ILE A 327 0.14 15.14 -24.26
C ILE A 327 1.35 16.06 -24.37
N TYR A 328 1.14 17.26 -24.88
CA TYR A 328 2.11 18.34 -24.90
C TYR A 328 1.71 19.40 -23.88
N TYR A 329 2.70 19.98 -23.22
CA TYR A 329 2.45 21.04 -22.25
C TYR A 329 3.64 21.99 -22.16
N GLY A 330 3.36 23.24 -21.86
CA GLY A 330 4.37 24.26 -21.64
C GLY A 330 3.70 25.54 -21.17
N PHE A 331 4.50 26.58 -20.96
CA PHE A 331 3.97 27.84 -20.44
C PHE A 331 4.73 29.02 -21.01
N ASN A 332 4.14 30.21 -20.88
CA ASN A 332 4.85 31.47 -20.91
C ASN A 332 4.80 32.10 -19.50
N GLN A 333 5.12 33.40 -19.39
CA GLN A 333 5.15 34.12 -18.10
C GLN A 333 3.82 34.09 -17.33
N SER A 334 2.68 33.88 -18.00
CA SER A 334 1.36 34.06 -17.39
C SER A 334 0.34 32.96 -17.69
N THR A 335 0.65 32.07 -18.62
CA THR A 335 -0.30 31.12 -19.19
C THR A 335 0.30 29.73 -19.31
N LEU A 336 -0.45 28.74 -18.85
CA LEU A 336 -0.22 27.32 -19.11
C LEU A 336 -0.90 26.95 -20.43
N PHE A 337 -0.20 26.25 -21.30
CA PHE A 337 -0.72 25.71 -22.54
C PHE A 337 -0.70 24.18 -22.49
N LEU A 338 -1.79 23.56 -22.94
CA LEU A 338 -1.93 22.12 -23.04
C LEU A 338 -2.40 21.76 -24.44
N ARG A 339 -1.83 20.67 -24.97
CA ARG A 339 -2.23 20.07 -26.23
C ARG A 339 -2.38 18.56 -26.06
N ILE A 340 -3.46 18.02 -26.59
CA ILE A 340 -3.82 16.61 -26.52
C ILE A 340 -3.93 16.10 -27.96
N ASP A 341 -3.06 15.15 -28.30
CA ASP A 341 -3.04 14.53 -29.61
C ASP A 341 -3.88 13.25 -29.56
N PRO A 342 -4.96 13.16 -30.34
CA PRO A 342 -5.77 11.95 -30.39
C PRO A 342 -5.00 10.82 -31.10
N LYS A 343 -5.34 9.56 -30.79
CA LYS A 343 -4.76 8.38 -31.44
C LYS A 343 -5.40 8.09 -32.81
N THR A 344 -6.67 8.44 -32.95
CA THR A 344 -7.48 8.36 -34.17
C THR A 344 -8.04 9.74 -34.51
N SER A 345 -8.81 9.87 -35.59
CA SER A 345 -9.49 11.14 -35.87
C SER A 345 -10.43 11.49 -34.72
N ILE A 346 -10.53 12.77 -34.39
CA ILE A 346 -11.44 13.27 -33.35
C ILE A 346 -12.91 12.94 -33.65
N ASN A 347 -13.23 12.80 -34.94
CA ASN A 347 -14.55 12.41 -35.42
C ASN A 347 -14.87 10.93 -35.14
N ASP A 348 -13.86 10.11 -34.85
CA ASP A 348 -14.02 8.70 -34.50
C ASP A 348 -14.27 8.51 -33.00
N PHE A 349 -14.22 9.59 -32.20
CA PHE A 349 -14.48 9.51 -30.77
C PHE A 349 -15.95 9.16 -30.49
N PRO A 350 -16.23 8.45 -29.38
CA PRO A 350 -17.60 8.20 -28.97
C PRO A 350 -18.41 9.51 -28.89
N PRO A 351 -19.70 9.49 -29.30
CA PRO A 351 -20.58 10.65 -29.11
C PRO A 351 -20.60 11.11 -27.65
N ASP A 352 -20.73 12.42 -27.43
CA ASP A 352 -20.69 13.06 -26.10
C ASP A 352 -19.37 12.84 -25.32
N THR A 353 -18.25 12.61 -26.03
CA THR A 353 -16.93 12.61 -25.39
C THR A 353 -16.60 14.00 -24.85
N THR A 354 -16.18 14.07 -23.60
CA THR A 354 -15.70 15.29 -22.94
C THR A 354 -14.33 15.07 -22.34
N PHE A 355 -13.44 16.05 -22.49
CA PHE A 355 -12.12 16.03 -21.85
C PHE A 355 -12.15 16.91 -20.60
N SER A 356 -11.73 16.37 -19.48
CA SER A 356 -11.55 17.10 -18.22
C SER A 356 -10.07 17.22 -17.92
N ILE A 357 -9.54 18.43 -17.98
CA ILE A 357 -8.17 18.74 -17.52
C ILE A 357 -8.28 19.04 -16.03
N ASN A 358 -7.81 18.13 -15.20
CA ASN A 358 -7.88 18.21 -13.74
C ASN A 358 -6.54 18.71 -13.18
N ILE A 359 -6.59 19.75 -12.35
CA ILE A 359 -5.46 20.30 -11.60
C ILE A 359 -5.73 20.01 -10.13
N ALA A 360 -4.94 19.13 -9.54
CA ALA A 360 -5.11 18.68 -8.16
C ALA A 360 -4.35 19.55 -7.14
N LYS A 361 -3.25 20.19 -7.56
CA LYS A 361 -2.41 21.07 -6.74
C LYS A 361 -2.13 22.39 -7.46
N PRO A 362 -1.93 23.50 -6.72
CA PRO A 362 -2.11 23.65 -5.27
C PRO A 362 -3.59 23.68 -4.84
N PHE A 363 -4.49 23.98 -5.79
CA PHE A 363 -5.93 24.04 -5.58
C PHE A 363 -6.64 23.15 -6.61
N ALA A 364 -7.79 22.58 -6.21
CA ALA A 364 -8.56 21.70 -7.06
C ALA A 364 -9.36 22.50 -8.11
N PHE A 365 -8.83 22.57 -9.33
CA PHE A 365 -9.48 23.12 -10.50
C PHE A 365 -9.72 22.03 -11.55
N ARG A 366 -10.73 22.21 -12.39
CA ARG A 366 -10.86 21.43 -13.62
C ARG A 366 -11.36 22.27 -14.77
N VAL A 367 -10.92 21.94 -15.98
CA VAL A 367 -11.47 22.48 -17.22
C VAL A 367 -12.18 21.37 -17.96
N ASN A 368 -13.49 21.51 -18.12
CA ASN A 368 -14.28 20.58 -18.91
C ASN A 368 -14.43 21.12 -20.33
N VAL A 369 -13.93 20.36 -21.29
CA VAL A 369 -13.99 20.62 -22.71
C VAL A 369 -14.99 19.66 -23.33
N ALA A 370 -16.14 20.18 -23.74
CA ALA A 370 -17.12 19.44 -24.52
C ALA A 370 -16.96 19.76 -26.01
N TYR A 371 -16.94 18.73 -26.85
CA TYR A 371 -16.95 18.86 -28.29
C TYR A 371 -18.35 18.52 -28.82
N ARG A 372 -19.03 19.52 -29.40
CA ARG A 372 -20.33 19.34 -30.06
C ARG A 372 -20.36 20.07 -31.38
N ASP A 373 -20.60 19.34 -32.46
CA ASP A 373 -20.77 19.88 -33.82
C ASP A 373 -19.65 20.85 -34.26
N GLY A 374 -18.39 20.53 -33.92
CA GLY A 374 -17.24 21.37 -34.26
C GLY A 374 -17.01 22.59 -33.36
N ILE A 375 -17.81 22.76 -32.30
CA ILE A 375 -17.70 23.87 -31.35
C ILE A 375 -17.16 23.34 -30.01
N VAL A 376 -16.14 24.04 -29.50
CA VAL A 376 -15.55 23.79 -28.18
C VAL A 376 -16.06 24.85 -27.21
N GLN A 377 -16.63 24.42 -26.09
CA GLN A 377 -17.05 25.34 -25.00
C GLN A 377 -16.42 24.90 -23.68
N PRO A 378 -15.19 25.36 -23.36
CA PRO A 378 -14.52 24.95 -22.15
C PRO A 378 -15.02 25.76 -20.95
N GLY A 379 -15.50 25.06 -19.93
CA GLY A 379 -15.82 25.67 -18.63
C GLY A 379 -14.70 25.43 -17.62
N LEU A 380 -14.26 26.47 -16.92
CA LEU A 380 -13.36 26.37 -15.77
C LEU A 380 -14.20 26.23 -14.48
N PHE A 381 -13.86 25.24 -13.67
CA PHE A 381 -14.53 24.94 -12.40
C PHE A 381 -13.52 24.89 -11.25
N GLU A 382 -13.95 25.32 -10.07
CA GLU A 382 -13.20 25.19 -8.81
C GLU A 382 -13.99 24.31 -7.85
N LYS A 383 -13.28 23.47 -7.10
CA LYS A 383 -13.89 22.63 -6.07
C LYS A 383 -14.01 23.42 -4.77
N LYS A 384 -15.23 23.72 -4.34
CA LYS A 384 -15.53 24.36 -3.05
C LYS A 384 -16.47 23.48 -2.23
N ASN A 385 -16.14 23.25 -0.96
CA ASN A 385 -16.94 22.41 -0.05
C ASN A 385 -17.27 21.01 -0.60
N GLY A 386 -16.41 20.46 -1.47
CA GLY A 386 -16.61 19.14 -2.09
C GLY A 386 -17.39 19.16 -3.41
N GLU A 387 -17.99 20.29 -3.80
CA GLU A 387 -18.76 20.44 -5.04
C GLU A 387 -17.99 21.27 -6.07
N TRP A 388 -18.26 21.01 -7.35
CA TRP A 388 -17.64 21.72 -8.47
C TRP A 388 -18.50 22.90 -8.90
N GLU A 389 -17.99 24.12 -8.76
CA GLU A 389 -18.67 25.35 -9.18
C GLU A 389 -18.02 25.92 -10.44
N LYS A 390 -18.83 26.25 -11.46
CA LYS A 390 -18.33 26.92 -12.67
C LYS A 390 -17.93 28.35 -12.32
N ILE A 391 -16.68 28.73 -12.62
CA ILE A 391 -16.17 30.09 -12.41
C ILE A 391 -16.42 30.92 -13.66
N LYS A 392 -15.99 30.42 -14.82
CA LYS A 392 -16.07 31.13 -16.10
C LYS A 392 -15.89 30.19 -17.28
N ASP A 393 -16.13 30.70 -18.48
CA ASP A 393 -15.75 30.07 -19.74
C ASP A 393 -14.31 30.44 -20.11
N ILE A 394 -13.59 29.51 -20.74
CA ILE A 394 -12.28 29.74 -21.34
C ILE A 394 -12.50 30.05 -22.82
N THR A 395 -11.91 31.15 -23.28
CA THR A 395 -12.06 31.64 -24.66
C THR A 395 -11.00 31.11 -25.61
N GLU A 396 -9.86 30.67 -25.08
CA GLU A 396 -8.71 30.20 -25.85
C GLU A 396 -8.62 28.67 -25.77
N ALA A 397 -9.49 28.02 -26.55
CA ALA A 397 -9.46 26.58 -26.75
C ALA A 397 -9.95 26.26 -28.16
N ALA A 398 -9.35 25.23 -28.77
CA ALA A 398 -9.70 24.79 -30.11
C ALA A 398 -9.54 23.28 -30.23
N MET A 399 -10.36 22.66 -31.07
CA MET A 399 -10.38 21.21 -31.27
C MET A 399 -10.69 20.92 -32.74
N GLN A 400 -9.63 20.65 -33.51
CA GLN A 400 -9.73 20.16 -34.89
C GLN A 400 -9.01 18.81 -34.97
N ASP A 401 -7.76 18.78 -35.45
CA ASP A 401 -6.94 17.57 -35.46
C ASP A 401 -6.40 17.24 -34.07
N ILE A 402 -6.19 18.27 -33.26
CA ILE A 402 -5.73 18.22 -31.87
C ILE A 402 -6.63 19.09 -30.99
N LEU A 403 -6.65 18.80 -29.68
CA LEU A 403 -7.24 19.69 -28.69
C LEU A 403 -6.15 20.56 -28.08
N GLU A 404 -6.30 21.87 -28.20
CA GLU A 404 -5.41 22.87 -27.59
C GLU A 404 -6.18 23.78 -26.64
N ILE A 405 -5.52 24.20 -25.57
CA ILE A 405 -6.10 25.14 -24.61
C ILE A 405 -5.04 25.99 -23.92
N ALA A 406 -5.40 27.25 -23.67
CA ALA A 406 -4.63 28.19 -22.86
C ALA A 406 -5.36 28.47 -21.54
N ILE A 407 -4.65 28.28 -20.43
CA ILE A 407 -5.16 28.48 -19.06
C ILE A 407 -4.25 29.51 -18.35
N PRO A 408 -4.70 30.76 -18.20
CA PRO A 408 -3.96 31.76 -17.43
C PRO A 408 -3.77 31.32 -15.98
N PHE A 409 -2.53 31.40 -15.45
CA PHE A 409 -2.21 30.97 -14.07
C PHE A 409 -3.07 31.69 -13.01
N LYS A 410 -3.38 32.97 -13.27
CA LYS A 410 -4.26 33.77 -12.40
C LYS A 410 -5.65 33.16 -12.22
N ASP A 411 -6.17 32.46 -13.24
CA ASP A 411 -7.53 31.91 -13.22
C ASP A 411 -7.63 30.65 -12.35
N ILE A 412 -6.51 29.93 -12.23
CA ILE A 412 -6.34 28.77 -11.34
C ILE A 412 -5.61 29.15 -10.04
N LYS A 413 -5.47 30.45 -9.76
CA LYS A 413 -4.86 31.02 -8.55
C LYS A 413 -3.42 30.54 -8.28
N ALA A 414 -2.71 30.10 -9.32
CA ALA A 414 -1.34 29.63 -9.23
C ALA A 414 -0.36 30.81 -9.25
N LYS A 415 0.71 30.72 -8.46
CA LYS A 415 1.78 31.71 -8.33
C LYS A 415 3.11 31.12 -8.78
N ALA A 416 4.08 31.98 -9.06
CA ALA A 416 5.45 31.55 -9.37
C ALA A 416 5.96 30.56 -8.32
N GLU A 417 6.66 29.53 -8.78
CA GLU A 417 7.19 28.40 -7.98
C GLU A 417 6.14 27.43 -7.40
N ASP A 418 4.84 27.68 -7.57
CA ASP A 418 3.83 26.66 -7.22
C ASP A 418 4.01 25.40 -8.09
N GLU A 419 3.88 24.23 -7.47
CA GLU A 419 3.84 22.95 -8.17
C GLU A 419 2.40 22.61 -8.58
N LEU A 420 2.15 22.53 -9.89
CA LEU A 420 0.91 22.06 -10.46
C LEU A 420 0.99 20.55 -10.68
N SER A 421 0.04 19.80 -10.13
CA SER A 421 -0.16 18.38 -10.45
C SER A 421 -1.41 18.23 -11.30
N LEU A 422 -1.26 17.78 -12.54
CA LEU A 422 -2.34 17.71 -13.51
C LEU A 422 -2.48 16.35 -14.19
N PHE A 423 -3.70 16.03 -14.58
CA PHE A 423 -4.06 14.86 -15.37
C PHE A 423 -5.31 15.17 -16.19
N ILE A 424 -5.47 14.44 -17.28
CA ILE A 424 -6.56 14.59 -18.24
C ILE A 424 -7.43 13.36 -18.14
N THR A 425 -8.74 13.54 -18.12
CA THR A 425 -9.71 12.44 -18.11
C THR A 425 -10.68 12.59 -19.27
N ALA A 426 -10.84 11.56 -20.09
CA ALA A 426 -11.87 11.49 -21.11
C ALA A 426 -13.11 10.80 -20.54
N TYR A 427 -14.28 11.41 -20.71
CA TYR A 427 -15.57 10.86 -20.28
C TYR A 427 -16.52 10.69 -21.45
N ARG A 428 -17.39 9.67 -21.38
CA ARG A 428 -18.59 9.52 -22.21
C ARG A 428 -19.81 9.64 -21.30
N GLY A 429 -20.51 10.76 -21.38
CA GLY A 429 -21.54 11.09 -20.40
C GLY A 429 -20.94 11.20 -18.99
N ASN A 430 -21.30 10.28 -18.09
CA ASN A 430 -20.77 10.23 -16.72
C ASN A 430 -19.75 9.10 -16.50
N GLU A 431 -19.41 8.35 -17.56
CA GLU A 431 -18.49 7.22 -17.49
C GLU A 431 -17.08 7.67 -17.87
N GLU A 432 -16.10 7.44 -16.99
CA GLU A 432 -14.68 7.65 -17.28
C GLU A 432 -14.19 6.59 -18.27
N ILE A 433 -13.75 7.02 -19.46
CA ILE A 433 -13.22 6.15 -20.51
C ILE A 433 -11.72 5.98 -20.34
N GLU A 434 -11.02 7.09 -20.08
CA GLU A 434 -9.56 7.11 -20.02
C GLU A 434 -9.06 8.21 -19.08
N ARG A 435 -7.97 7.93 -18.36
CA ARG A 435 -7.18 8.93 -17.64
C ARG A 435 -5.75 8.95 -18.18
N CYS A 436 -5.24 10.14 -18.48
CA CYS A 436 -3.89 10.39 -19.02
C CYS A 436 -3.14 11.42 -18.15
N PRO A 437 -1.95 11.10 -17.61
CA PRO A 437 -1.37 9.76 -17.60
C PRO A 437 -2.27 8.78 -16.83
N TRP A 438 -2.11 7.48 -17.07
CA TRP A 438 -2.87 6.47 -16.32
C TRP A 438 -2.48 6.48 -14.84
N ARG A 439 -1.17 6.51 -14.57
CA ARG A 439 -0.56 6.56 -13.24
C ARG A 439 0.05 7.94 -12.98
N GLY A 440 0.10 8.37 -11.73
CA GLY A 440 0.75 9.62 -11.34
C GLY A 440 0.09 10.86 -11.92
N ASN A 441 0.84 11.96 -11.97
CA ASN A 441 0.42 13.22 -12.58
C ASN A 441 1.54 13.79 -13.45
N ILE A 442 1.16 14.65 -14.39
CA ILE A 442 2.10 15.61 -14.97
C ILE A 442 2.38 16.66 -13.89
N SER A 443 3.67 16.89 -13.60
CA SER A 443 4.09 17.93 -12.66
C SER A 443 4.70 19.11 -13.42
N ILE A 444 4.25 20.33 -13.10
CA ILE A 444 4.73 21.58 -13.71
C ILE A 444 4.99 22.58 -12.60
N THR A 445 6.20 23.13 -12.54
CA THR A 445 6.49 24.30 -11.70
C THR A 445 6.13 25.57 -12.45
N VAL A 446 5.30 26.43 -11.85
CA VAL A 446 4.92 27.72 -12.45
C VAL A 446 6.18 28.59 -12.59
N PRO A 447 6.45 29.18 -13.78
CA PRO A 447 7.69 29.91 -14.01
C PRO A 447 7.80 31.18 -13.17
N THR A 448 9.04 31.50 -12.81
CA THR A 448 9.39 32.85 -12.37
C THR A 448 9.57 33.78 -13.58
N PRO A 449 9.52 35.11 -13.41
CA PRO A 449 9.84 36.06 -14.47
C PRO A 449 11.22 35.83 -15.11
N ASP A 450 12.16 35.26 -14.35
CA ASP A 450 13.55 35.02 -14.77
C ASP A 450 13.79 33.63 -15.39
N PHE A 451 12.73 32.84 -15.59
CA PHE A 451 12.83 31.44 -16.07
C PHE A 451 13.71 31.29 -17.31
N GLU A 452 13.54 32.14 -18.33
CA GLU A 452 14.38 32.08 -19.53
C GLU A 452 15.84 32.38 -19.22
N ALA A 453 16.15 33.32 -18.32
CA ALA A 453 17.54 33.62 -17.94
C ALA A 453 18.21 32.44 -17.20
N THR A 454 17.44 31.68 -16.42
CA THR A 454 17.95 30.51 -15.69
C THR A 454 18.23 29.29 -16.58
N MET A 455 17.60 29.20 -17.76
CA MET A 455 17.77 28.08 -18.69
C MET A 455 19.00 28.19 -19.60
N TRP A 456 19.69 29.33 -19.58
CA TRP A 456 20.89 29.59 -20.40
C TRP A 456 22.21 29.27 -19.67
N TYR A 457 22.15 28.81 -18.42
CA TYR A 457 23.29 28.49 -17.57
C TYR A 457 23.53 26.99 -17.40
#